data_AF-A0A381ZBQ0-F1
#
_entry.id   AF-A0A381ZBQ0-F1
#
_cell.length_a   1.000
_cell.length_b   1.000
_cell.length_c   1.000
_cell.angle_alpha   90.00
_cell.angle_beta   90.00
_cell.angle_gamma   90.00
#
_symmetry.space_group_name_H-M   'P 1'
#
loop_
_entity.id
_entity.type
_entity.pdbx_description
1 polymer ?
#
loop_
_entity_poly.entity_id
_entity_poly.type
_entity_poly.pdbx_seq_one_letter_code
_entity_poly.pdbx_strand_id
1 'polypeptide(L)'
;MNYSEFQKLKKEMSRIGTEMHDIIVKLYPICRSITGNGVRKTLDIISEQIPLEKYEIPTGTEVFDWIVPREWNIKDAYVKKSNGEKIIDFQKSNLHVLNYSIPVNKTVSLSELKDHLFTLPDQPEIIPYRTSYYYENWGFCITHNQFLQLEEDEYEVVIDSTLEDGSLSYAEYFIKGQSEDEVLFSCYTCHPSMCNDNLSGVVLVTFLAKYLKNIS
;
A
#
# COMPACT_ATOMS: atom_id res chain seq x y z
N MET A 1 -18.66 -2.84 -28.36
CA MET A 1 -19.27 -1.56 -27.95
C MET A 1 -19.77 -0.82 -29.18
N ASN A 2 -21.07 -0.51 -29.24
CA ASN A 2 -21.61 0.31 -30.32
C ASN A 2 -21.53 1.82 -29.96
N TYR A 3 -21.72 2.69 -30.95
CA TYR A 3 -21.64 4.15 -30.75
C TYR A 3 -22.63 4.67 -29.68
N SER A 4 -23.80 4.05 -29.54
CA SER A 4 -24.80 4.46 -28.54
C SER A 4 -24.32 4.19 -27.11
N GLU A 5 -23.72 3.03 -26.86
CA GLU A 5 -23.14 2.66 -25.56
C GLU A 5 -22.01 3.59 -25.16
N PHE A 6 -21.12 3.93 -26.11
CA PHE A 6 -20.05 4.88 -25.88
C PHE A 6 -20.57 6.28 -25.50
N GLN A 7 -21.63 6.76 -26.18
CA GLN A 7 -22.24 8.04 -25.86
C GLN A 7 -22.93 8.05 -24.48
N LYS A 8 -23.53 6.93 -24.05
CA LYS A 8 -24.07 6.77 -22.69
C LYS A 8 -22.95 6.86 -21.66
N LEU A 9 -21.87 6.09 -21.84
CA LEU A 9 -20.70 6.14 -20.94
C LEU A 9 -20.12 7.56 -20.84
N LYS A 10 -20.00 8.26 -21.97
CA LYS A 10 -19.49 9.63 -22.01
C LYS A 10 -20.34 10.61 -21.19
N LYS A 11 -21.67 10.44 -21.16
CA LYS A 11 -22.58 11.26 -20.35
C LYS A 11 -22.43 10.99 -18.86
N GLU A 12 -22.06 9.77 -18.48
CA GLU A 12 -21.91 9.35 -17.08
C GLU A 12 -20.48 9.53 -16.53
N MET A 13 -19.52 9.89 -17.38
CA MET A 13 -18.10 9.95 -17.05
C MET A 13 -17.78 10.81 -15.81
N SER A 14 -18.47 11.93 -15.63
CA SER A 14 -18.29 12.80 -14.44
C SER A 14 -18.71 12.08 -13.16
N ARG A 15 -19.89 11.43 -13.17
CA ARG A 15 -20.40 10.64 -12.04
C ARG A 15 -19.47 9.48 -11.71
N ILE A 16 -19.02 8.73 -12.73
CA ILE A 16 -18.07 7.63 -12.57
C ILE A 16 -16.75 8.14 -11.99
N GLY A 17 -16.26 9.29 -12.45
CA GLY A 17 -15.08 9.97 -11.89
C GLY A 17 -15.20 10.23 -10.39
N THR A 18 -16.33 10.78 -9.95
CA THR A 18 -16.61 10.99 -8.52
C THR A 18 -16.66 9.67 -7.74
N GLU A 19 -17.36 8.66 -8.26
CA GLU A 19 -17.44 7.35 -7.59
C GLU A 19 -16.08 6.66 -7.46
N MET A 20 -15.24 6.73 -8.50
CA MET A 20 -13.86 6.25 -8.45
C MET A 20 -13.06 7.00 -7.38
N HIS A 21 -13.14 8.33 -7.36
CA HIS A 21 -12.46 9.15 -6.37
C HIS A 21 -12.89 8.80 -4.94
N ASP A 22 -14.18 8.56 -4.69
CA ASP A 22 -14.69 8.18 -3.37
C ASP A 22 -14.12 6.83 -2.90
N ILE A 23 -13.93 5.87 -3.80
CA ILE A 23 -13.24 4.61 -3.47
C ILE A 23 -11.75 4.86 -3.17
N ILE A 24 -11.07 5.71 -3.95
CA ILE A 24 -9.67 6.09 -3.66
C ILE A 24 -9.56 6.68 -2.25
N VAL A 25 -10.46 7.59 -1.85
CA VAL A 25 -10.48 8.18 -0.50
C VAL A 25 -10.62 7.11 0.59
N LYS A 26 -11.50 6.11 0.40
CA LYS A 26 -11.67 4.99 1.33
C LYS A 26 -10.43 4.10 1.43
N LEU A 27 -9.75 3.86 0.31
CA LEU A 27 -8.56 3.00 0.24
C LEU A 27 -7.29 3.71 0.69
N TYR A 28 -7.22 5.03 0.55
CA TYR A 28 -6.03 5.85 0.83
C TYR A 28 -5.39 5.59 2.19
N PRO A 29 -6.09 5.58 3.33
CA PRO A 29 -5.45 5.43 4.64
C PRO A 29 -4.94 4.02 4.95
N ILE A 30 -5.28 3.00 4.15
CA ILE A 30 -4.91 1.62 4.44
C ILE A 30 -3.41 1.41 4.11
N CYS A 31 -2.65 0.98 5.12
CA CYS A 31 -1.24 0.62 4.96
C CYS A 31 -1.12 -0.74 4.26
N ARG A 32 -1.00 -0.71 2.93
CA ARG A 32 -0.71 -1.89 2.11
C ARG A 32 0.79 -2.19 2.08
N SER A 33 1.08 -3.44 1.73
CA SER A 33 2.40 -3.96 1.40
C SER A 33 2.22 -5.11 0.41
N ILE A 34 3.28 -5.86 0.06
CA ILE A 34 3.19 -7.05 -0.79
C ILE A 34 2.41 -8.21 -0.11
N THR A 35 2.17 -8.13 1.19
CA THR A 35 1.37 -9.07 1.99
C THR A 35 0.58 -8.32 3.08
N GLY A 36 -0.21 -9.05 3.88
CA GLY A 36 -0.73 -8.55 5.15
C GLY A 36 -2.15 -7.99 5.10
N ASN A 37 -2.66 -7.61 6.28
CA ASN A 37 -4.06 -7.24 6.48
C ASN A 37 -4.48 -5.98 5.72
N GLY A 38 -3.54 -5.11 5.36
CA GLY A 38 -3.81 -3.97 4.49
C GLY A 38 -4.27 -4.38 3.08
N VAL A 39 -3.69 -5.45 2.52
CA VAL A 39 -4.13 -6.02 1.25
C VAL A 39 -5.51 -6.64 1.41
N ARG A 40 -5.72 -7.49 2.43
CA ARG A 40 -7.03 -8.12 2.70
C ARG A 40 -8.16 -7.11 2.85
N LYS A 41 -7.95 -6.07 3.66
CA LYS A 41 -8.92 -4.97 3.84
C LYS A 41 -9.20 -4.23 2.53
N THR A 42 -8.18 -4.03 1.70
CA THR A 42 -8.34 -3.44 0.37
C THR A 42 -9.22 -4.33 -0.51
N LEU A 43 -8.95 -5.64 -0.55
CA LEU A 43 -9.74 -6.61 -1.31
C LEU A 43 -11.18 -6.73 -0.80
N ASP A 44 -11.42 -6.61 0.51
CA ASP A 44 -12.76 -6.57 1.10
C ASP A 44 -13.56 -5.38 0.57
N ILE A 45 -12.98 -4.18 0.55
CA ILE A 45 -13.62 -2.98 0.01
C ILE A 45 -13.89 -3.12 -1.49
N ILE A 46 -12.96 -3.68 -2.26
CA ILE A 46 -13.19 -3.92 -3.69
C ILE A 46 -14.28 -4.99 -3.91
N SER A 47 -14.40 -5.97 -3.01
CA SER A 47 -15.45 -7.00 -3.09
C SER A 47 -16.86 -6.43 -2.96
N GLU A 48 -17.01 -5.23 -2.38
CA GLU A 48 -18.29 -4.49 -2.36
C GLU A 48 -18.68 -3.95 -3.75
N GLN A 49 -17.72 -3.82 -4.67
CA GLN A 49 -17.93 -3.26 -6.01
C GLN A 49 -18.09 -4.33 -7.08
N ILE A 50 -17.31 -5.41 -6.98
CA ILE A 50 -17.28 -6.55 -7.92
C ILE A 50 -17.06 -7.85 -7.15
N PRO A 51 -17.56 -9.01 -7.61
CA PRO A 51 -17.22 -10.29 -6.99
C PRO A 51 -15.73 -10.57 -7.21
N LEU A 52 -15.04 -10.96 -6.14
CA LEU A 52 -13.64 -11.36 -6.15
C LEU A 52 -13.51 -12.77 -5.57
N GLU A 53 -12.78 -13.64 -6.26
CA GLU A 53 -12.22 -14.84 -5.66
C GLU A 53 -10.88 -14.46 -5.03
N LYS A 54 -10.73 -14.70 -3.72
CA LYS A 54 -9.53 -14.32 -2.95
C LYS A 54 -8.70 -15.55 -2.68
N TYR A 55 -7.40 -15.41 -2.90
CA TYR A 55 -6.42 -16.46 -2.70
C TYR A 55 -5.41 -16.04 -1.63
N GLU A 56 -4.95 -17.03 -0.87
CA GLU A 56 -3.90 -16.88 0.14
C GLU A 56 -2.84 -17.95 -0.16
N ILE A 57 -1.66 -17.52 -0.59
CA ILE A 57 -0.56 -18.42 -0.91
C ILE A 57 0.40 -18.45 0.29
N PRO A 58 0.66 -19.62 0.91
CA PRO A 58 1.50 -19.70 2.09
C PRO A 58 2.93 -19.19 1.86
N THR A 59 3.52 -18.56 2.87
CA THR A 59 4.96 -18.27 2.92
C THR A 59 5.78 -19.52 2.61
N GLY A 60 6.88 -19.35 1.87
CA GLY A 60 7.76 -20.45 1.49
C GLY A 60 7.32 -21.21 0.24
N THR A 61 6.13 -20.92 -0.31
CA THR A 61 5.70 -21.51 -1.60
C THR A 61 6.65 -21.06 -2.71
N GLU A 62 7.20 -22.02 -3.46
CA GLU A 62 7.99 -21.76 -4.66
C GLU A 62 7.07 -21.39 -5.82
N VAL A 63 7.36 -20.27 -6.47
CA VAL A 63 6.63 -19.73 -7.63
C VAL A 63 7.65 -19.36 -8.70
N PHE A 64 7.96 -20.34 -9.56
CA PHE A 64 9.11 -20.29 -10.47
C PHE A 64 10.41 -20.08 -9.69
N ASP A 65 11.17 -19.02 -9.99
CA ASP A 65 12.44 -18.70 -9.31
C ASP A 65 12.25 -17.86 -8.03
N TRP A 66 11.01 -17.61 -7.62
CA TRP A 66 10.67 -16.80 -6.45
C TRP A 66 10.10 -17.65 -5.32
N ILE A 67 10.25 -17.15 -4.09
CA ILE A 67 9.65 -17.73 -2.89
C ILE A 67 8.68 -16.71 -2.31
N VAL A 68 7.46 -17.15 -1.99
CA VAL A 68 6.46 -16.29 -1.33
C VAL A 68 7.00 -15.85 0.04
N PRO A 69 7.06 -14.53 0.33
CA PRO A 69 7.73 -14.01 1.53
C PRO A 69 6.91 -14.27 2.80
N ARG A 70 7.54 -14.02 3.95
CA ARG A 70 6.84 -13.90 5.24
C ARG A 70 5.82 -12.77 5.18
N GLU A 71 4.72 -12.95 5.89
CA GLU A 71 3.68 -11.93 5.98
C GLU A 71 4.09 -10.81 6.95
N TRP A 72 3.99 -9.58 6.46
CA TRP A 72 4.20 -8.36 7.24
C TRP A 72 2.89 -7.69 7.66
N ASN A 73 2.78 -7.30 8.93
CA ASN A 73 1.70 -6.47 9.45
C ASN A 73 2.26 -5.37 10.36
N ILE A 74 1.53 -4.27 10.52
CA ILE A 74 1.91 -3.16 11.40
C ILE A 74 0.68 -2.58 12.12
N LYS A 75 0.85 -2.26 13.40
CA LYS A 75 -0.19 -1.64 14.24
C LYS A 75 0.08 -0.16 14.48
N ASP A 76 1.30 0.19 14.84
CA ASP A 76 1.74 1.57 15.06
C ASP A 76 3.26 1.71 14.85
N ALA A 77 3.72 2.93 14.61
CA ALA A 77 5.15 3.25 14.65
C ALA A 77 5.37 4.73 14.91
N TYR A 78 6.41 5.06 15.67
CA TYR A 78 6.78 6.44 15.95
C TYR A 78 8.24 6.56 16.37
N VAL A 79 8.71 7.81 16.28
CA VAL A 79 9.95 8.24 16.93
C VAL A 79 9.60 9.40 17.85
N LYS A 80 10.01 9.29 19.11
CA LYS A 80 9.65 10.21 20.19
C LYS A 80 10.91 10.74 20.88
N LYS A 81 10.99 12.04 21.08
CA LYS A 81 12.04 12.73 21.85
C LYS A 81 11.96 12.38 23.35
N SER A 82 13.02 12.68 24.10
CA SER A 82 13.06 12.46 25.56
C SER A 82 12.02 13.28 26.32
N ASN A 83 11.60 14.43 25.76
CA ASN A 83 10.53 15.28 26.29
C ASN A 83 9.10 14.72 26.04
N GLY A 84 8.97 13.58 25.35
CA GLY A 84 7.69 12.93 25.03
C GLY A 84 7.05 13.35 23.70
N GLU A 85 7.65 14.27 22.95
CA GLU A 85 7.15 14.72 21.65
C GLU A 85 7.37 13.66 20.57
N LYS A 86 6.31 13.22 19.89
CA LYS A 86 6.39 12.37 18.69
C LYS A 86 6.79 13.22 17.49
N ILE A 87 8.04 13.07 17.03
CA ILE A 87 8.53 13.74 15.83
C ILE A 87 8.16 12.98 14.56
N ILE A 88 8.05 11.65 14.62
CA ILE A 88 7.57 10.82 13.51
C ILE A 88 6.38 10.01 14.01
N ASP A 89 5.30 9.99 13.24
CA ASP A 89 4.03 9.38 13.67
C ASP A 89 3.34 8.68 12.49
N PHE A 90 3.32 7.35 12.52
CA PHE A 90 2.68 6.49 11.51
C PHE A 90 1.19 6.82 11.31
N GLN A 91 0.51 7.27 12.37
CA GLN A 91 -0.92 7.62 12.29
C GLN A 91 -1.16 8.86 11.42
N LYS A 92 -0.14 9.73 11.25
CA LYS A 92 -0.21 10.88 10.33
C LYS A 92 0.04 10.48 8.88
N SER A 93 0.98 9.57 8.65
CA SER A 93 1.27 9.01 7.35
C SER A 93 1.96 7.66 7.47
N ASN A 94 1.36 6.62 6.87
CA ASN A 94 2.00 5.30 6.84
C ASN A 94 3.24 5.24 5.92
N LEU A 95 3.49 6.28 5.12
CA LEU A 95 4.75 6.43 4.37
C LEU A 95 5.94 6.70 5.28
N HIS A 96 5.72 7.06 6.54
CA HIS A 96 6.81 7.26 7.49
C HIS A 96 7.59 5.99 7.80
N VAL A 97 7.07 4.80 7.54
CA VAL A 97 7.75 3.55 7.86
C VAL A 97 8.39 2.97 6.60
N LEU A 98 9.65 2.55 6.68
CA LEU A 98 10.25 1.70 5.65
C LEU A 98 9.42 0.43 5.55
N ASN A 99 8.70 0.25 4.44
CA ASN A 99 7.75 -0.86 4.31
C ASN A 99 8.48 -2.21 4.46
N TYR A 100 7.86 -3.15 5.17
CA TYR A 100 8.48 -4.41 5.64
C TYR A 100 9.48 -4.29 6.82
N SER A 101 9.51 -3.14 7.53
CA SER A 101 10.36 -2.99 8.72
C SER A 101 10.08 -4.06 9.78
N ILE A 102 11.15 -4.67 10.33
CA ILE A 102 11.08 -5.56 11.49
C ILE A 102 10.60 -4.80 12.75
N PRO A 103 10.06 -5.49 13.78
CA PRO A 103 9.67 -4.84 15.03
C PRO A 103 10.88 -4.21 15.74
N VAL A 104 10.67 -3.00 16.27
CA VAL A 104 11.68 -2.25 17.01
C VAL A 104 11.05 -1.63 18.24
N ASN A 105 11.73 -1.73 19.39
CA ASN A 105 11.40 -1.00 20.60
C ASN A 105 12.69 -0.72 21.37
N LYS A 106 13.31 0.43 21.13
CA LYS A 106 14.57 0.82 21.76
C LYS A 106 14.71 2.34 21.83
N THR A 107 15.62 2.80 22.68
CA THR A 107 16.11 4.17 22.69
C THR A 107 17.43 4.24 21.95
N VAL A 108 17.60 5.23 21.07
CA VAL A 108 18.81 5.42 20.24
C VAL A 108 19.27 6.87 20.26
N SER A 109 20.57 7.08 20.05
CA SER A 109 21.15 8.41 19.82
C SER A 109 20.70 9.01 18.48
N LEU A 110 20.87 10.32 18.29
CA LEU A 110 20.63 10.95 16.99
C LEU A 110 21.48 10.32 15.86
N SER A 111 22.74 10.00 16.14
CA SER A 111 23.63 9.41 15.14
C SER A 111 23.10 8.08 14.64
N GLU A 112 22.70 7.19 15.55
CA GLU A 112 22.11 5.90 15.19
C GLU A 112 20.75 6.07 14.51
N LEU A 113 19.91 7.01 14.98
CA LEU A 113 18.64 7.30 14.33
C LEU A 113 18.85 7.69 12.87
N LYS A 114 19.82 8.58 12.57
CA LYS A 114 20.11 9.06 11.21
C LYS A 114 20.50 7.94 10.25
N ASP A 115 21.15 6.88 10.71
CA ASP A 115 21.48 5.71 9.89
C ASP A 115 20.23 4.94 9.42
N HIS A 116 19.11 5.12 10.12
CA HIS A 116 17.81 4.50 9.82
C HIS A 116 16.76 5.50 9.29
N LEU A 117 17.18 6.72 8.91
CA LEU A 117 16.31 7.73 8.31
C LEU A 117 16.54 7.86 6.80
N PHE A 118 15.45 7.81 6.05
CA PHE A 118 15.45 7.99 4.60
C PHE A 118 14.80 9.32 4.23
N THR A 119 15.49 10.12 3.41
CA THR A 119 15.00 11.43 2.93
C THR A 119 15.30 11.63 1.44
N LEU A 120 14.78 12.70 0.86
CA LEU A 120 15.08 13.14 -0.51
C LEU A 120 15.61 14.58 -0.48
N PRO A 121 16.94 14.80 -0.51
CA PRO A 121 17.51 16.14 -0.50
C PRO A 121 17.01 17.05 -1.64
N ASP A 122 16.82 16.48 -2.84
CA ASP A 122 16.35 17.22 -4.02
C ASP A 122 14.85 17.58 -3.97
N GLN A 123 14.09 16.97 -3.05
CA GLN A 123 12.65 17.18 -2.86
C GLN A 123 12.34 17.31 -1.36
N PRO A 124 12.78 18.40 -0.71
CA PRO A 124 12.94 18.44 0.73
C PRO A 124 11.65 18.46 1.55
N GLU A 125 10.49 18.70 0.90
CA GLU A 125 9.16 18.70 1.51
C GLU A 125 8.44 17.33 1.42
N ILE A 126 9.03 16.36 0.72
CA ILE A 126 8.37 15.07 0.41
C ILE A 126 8.88 13.98 1.35
N ILE A 127 7.96 13.18 1.88
CA ILE A 127 8.27 11.91 2.56
C ILE A 127 8.49 10.84 1.47
N PRO A 128 9.69 10.25 1.34
CA PRO A 128 9.90 9.19 0.36
C PRO A 128 9.12 7.93 0.73
N TYR A 129 8.68 7.17 -0.27
CA TYR A 129 8.29 5.78 -0.07
C TYR A 129 9.51 4.87 -0.29
N ARG A 130 9.84 4.06 0.73
CA ARG A 130 10.92 3.05 0.68
C ARG A 130 10.40 1.70 1.17
N THR A 131 11.06 0.63 0.72
CA THR A 131 10.68 -0.75 1.03
C THR A 131 11.93 -1.58 1.31
N SER A 132 11.80 -2.64 2.10
CA SER A 132 12.87 -3.61 2.37
C SER A 132 12.32 -5.05 2.38
N TYR A 133 11.70 -5.46 1.27
CA TYR A 133 10.95 -6.72 1.21
C TYR A 133 11.78 -7.98 1.42
N TYR A 134 13.01 -7.99 0.90
CA TYR A 134 13.84 -9.20 0.79
C TYR A 134 15.10 -9.16 1.66
N TYR A 135 15.27 -8.08 2.43
CA TYR A 135 16.35 -7.92 3.40
C TYR A 135 15.75 -7.36 4.68
N GLU A 136 15.94 -8.06 5.79
CA GLU A 136 15.48 -7.56 7.09
C GLU A 136 16.18 -6.23 7.39
N ASN A 137 15.37 -5.21 7.62
CA ASN A 137 15.81 -3.88 7.99
C ASN A 137 14.70 -3.19 8.76
N TRP A 138 14.99 -2.02 9.31
CA TRP A 138 13.99 -1.12 9.85
C TRP A 138 14.40 0.32 9.56
N GLY A 139 13.41 1.22 9.51
CA GLY A 139 13.69 2.63 9.43
C GLY A 139 12.46 3.48 9.18
N PHE A 140 12.69 4.79 9.14
CA PHE A 140 11.64 5.78 8.91
C PHE A 140 11.98 6.67 7.72
N CYS A 141 10.93 7.06 6.99
CA CYS A 141 11.01 8.06 5.93
C CYS A 141 10.48 9.39 6.46
N ILE A 142 11.24 10.46 6.25
CA ILE A 142 10.84 11.83 6.64
C ILE A 142 11.18 12.83 5.55
N THR A 143 10.64 14.03 5.66
CA THR A 143 11.04 15.13 4.79
C THR A 143 12.49 15.52 5.08
N HIS A 144 13.23 15.98 4.08
CA HIS A 144 14.60 16.39 4.29
C HIS A 144 14.69 17.62 5.21
N ASN A 145 13.71 18.53 5.13
CA ASN A 145 13.62 19.66 6.04
C ASN A 145 13.52 19.23 7.51
N GLN A 146 12.69 18.22 7.80
CA GLN A 146 12.57 17.68 9.15
C GLN A 146 13.89 17.05 9.61
N PHE A 147 14.57 16.31 8.73
CA PHE A 147 15.86 15.69 9.03
C PHE A 147 16.94 16.70 9.42
N LEU A 148 17.01 17.84 8.72
CA LEU A 148 17.96 18.91 9.00
C LEU A 148 17.69 19.62 10.35
N GLN A 149 16.46 19.53 10.86
CA GLN A 149 16.04 20.15 12.13
C GLN A 149 16.17 19.21 13.33
N LEU A 150 16.65 17.97 13.13
CA LEU A 150 16.87 17.04 14.23
C LEU A 150 18.01 17.52 15.14
N GLU A 151 17.74 17.49 16.43
CA GLU A 151 18.66 17.92 17.48
C GLU A 151 19.25 16.71 18.21
N GLU A 152 20.38 16.90 18.89
CA GLU A 152 20.94 15.86 19.75
C GLU A 152 19.96 15.57 20.90
N ASP A 153 19.52 14.32 20.97
CA ASP A 153 18.60 13.80 21.99
C ASP A 153 18.72 12.27 22.01
N GLU A 154 18.08 11.66 23.01
CA GLU A 154 17.77 10.24 23.03
C GLU A 154 16.34 10.03 22.48
N TYR A 155 16.23 9.18 21.46
CA TYR A 155 15.00 8.95 20.74
C TYR A 155 14.44 7.57 21.06
N GLU A 156 13.23 7.54 21.59
CA GLU A 156 12.44 6.30 21.68
C GLU A 156 11.88 5.97 20.31
N VAL A 157 12.30 4.83 19.77
CA VAL A 157 11.91 4.32 18.46
C VAL A 157 11.05 3.09 18.64
N VAL A 158 9.83 3.16 18.13
CA VAL A 158 8.88 2.04 18.15
C VAL A 158 8.38 1.75 16.75
N ILE A 159 8.49 0.50 16.33
CA ILE A 159 7.80 -0.07 15.17
C ILE A 159 7.09 -1.32 15.69
N ASP A 160 5.79 -1.24 15.92
CA ASP A 160 4.94 -2.36 16.35
C ASP A 160 4.44 -3.11 15.11
N SER A 161 5.37 -3.85 14.49
CA SER A 161 5.12 -4.70 13.33
C SER A 161 5.36 -6.18 13.64
N THR A 162 4.90 -7.06 12.74
CA THR A 162 5.26 -8.48 12.72
C THR A 162 5.79 -8.86 11.35
N LEU A 163 6.71 -9.82 11.29
CA LEU A 163 7.24 -10.41 10.06
C LEU A 163 7.38 -11.92 10.27
N GLU A 164 6.32 -12.66 9.96
CA GLU A 164 6.11 -14.04 10.38
C GLU A 164 5.61 -14.90 9.21
N ASP A 165 5.62 -16.23 9.35
CA ASP A 165 5.00 -17.09 8.35
C ASP A 165 3.49 -16.81 8.30
N GLY A 166 2.99 -16.60 7.09
CA GLY A 166 1.59 -16.26 6.83
C GLY A 166 1.28 -16.53 5.36
N SER A 167 0.67 -15.56 4.68
CA SER A 167 0.38 -15.70 3.26
C SER A 167 0.46 -14.41 2.46
N LEU A 168 0.70 -14.58 1.16
CA LEU A 168 0.48 -13.55 0.15
C LEU A 168 -0.97 -13.62 -0.32
N SER A 169 -1.67 -12.50 -0.21
CA SER A 169 -3.06 -12.36 -0.63
C SER A 169 -3.13 -11.76 -2.03
N TYR A 170 -3.89 -12.39 -2.93
CA TYR A 170 -4.30 -11.81 -4.20
C TYR A 170 -5.76 -12.14 -4.50
N ALA A 171 -6.34 -11.51 -5.51
CA ALA A 171 -7.70 -11.80 -5.92
C ALA A 171 -7.86 -11.73 -7.43
N GLU A 172 -8.83 -12.48 -7.92
CA GLU A 172 -9.18 -12.55 -9.33
C GLU A 172 -10.68 -12.36 -9.51
N TYR A 173 -11.05 -11.82 -10.67
CA TYR A 173 -12.44 -11.83 -11.13
C TYR A 173 -12.49 -12.22 -12.60
N PHE A 174 -13.16 -13.35 -12.85
CA PHE A 174 -13.31 -13.90 -14.18
C PHE A 174 -14.72 -13.62 -14.75
N ILE A 175 -14.77 -13.09 -15.97
CA ILE A 175 -16.01 -12.89 -16.75
C ILE A 175 -15.97 -13.86 -17.93
N LYS A 176 -16.88 -14.85 -17.95
CA LYS A 176 -16.92 -15.83 -19.04
C LYS A 176 -17.45 -15.18 -20.32
N GLY A 177 -16.63 -15.17 -21.37
CA GLY A 177 -17.01 -14.73 -22.71
C GLY A 177 -17.62 -15.84 -23.58
N GLN A 178 -17.91 -15.51 -24.84
CA GLN A 178 -18.44 -16.45 -25.84
C GLN A 178 -17.36 -17.36 -26.46
N SER A 179 -16.08 -16.98 -26.38
CA SER A 179 -14.93 -17.78 -26.80
C SER A 179 -14.01 -18.11 -25.62
N GLU A 180 -12.98 -18.91 -25.88
CA GLU A 180 -11.91 -19.22 -24.94
C GLU A 180 -10.75 -18.21 -25.00
N ASP A 181 -10.80 -17.25 -25.93
CA ASP A 181 -9.80 -16.18 -25.99
C ASP A 181 -9.91 -15.29 -24.75
N GLU A 182 -8.77 -14.95 -24.15
CA GLU A 182 -8.71 -14.21 -22.90
C GLU A 182 -8.06 -12.83 -23.08
N VAL A 183 -8.64 -11.84 -22.38
CA VAL A 183 -8.04 -10.51 -22.23
C VAL A 183 -7.82 -10.26 -20.73
N LEU A 184 -6.57 -10.12 -20.33
CA LEU A 184 -6.17 -9.89 -18.94
C LEU A 184 -6.04 -8.39 -18.64
N PHE A 185 -6.71 -7.94 -17.59
CA PHE A 185 -6.49 -6.63 -16.96
C PHE A 185 -5.91 -6.83 -15.56
N SER A 186 -4.66 -6.42 -15.35
CA SER A 186 -3.99 -6.55 -14.06
C SER A 186 -3.68 -5.20 -13.43
N CYS A 187 -3.73 -5.12 -12.11
CA CYS A 187 -3.19 -4.02 -11.30
C CYS A 187 -2.53 -4.59 -10.04
N TYR A 188 -1.78 -3.78 -9.29
CA TYR A 188 -1.09 -4.21 -8.07
C TYR A 188 -1.61 -3.49 -6.84
N THR A 189 -1.73 -4.23 -5.73
CA THR A 189 -2.31 -3.77 -4.47
C THR A 189 -1.29 -3.58 -3.35
N CYS A 190 0.00 -3.44 -3.69
CA CYS A 190 1.07 -3.41 -2.70
C CYS A 190 1.42 -2.02 -2.15
N HIS A 191 1.09 -0.95 -2.89
CA HIS A 191 1.46 0.42 -2.50
C HIS A 191 0.51 0.98 -1.42
N PRO A 192 1.02 1.59 -0.33
CA PRO A 192 0.21 2.12 0.78
C PRO A 192 -0.48 3.45 0.43
N SER A 193 -0.39 4.51 1.24
CA SER A 193 -1.09 5.78 1.03
C SER A 193 -0.53 6.62 -0.13
N MET A 194 -0.65 6.11 -1.36
CA MET A 194 -0.30 6.82 -2.60
C MET A 194 -1.42 6.66 -3.62
N CYS A 195 -1.73 7.75 -4.34
CA CYS A 195 -2.91 7.80 -5.20
C CYS A 195 -2.63 7.28 -6.61
N ASN A 196 -1.76 7.96 -7.35
CA ASN A 196 -1.53 7.65 -8.77
C ASN A 196 -0.73 6.36 -8.97
N ASP A 197 0.09 6.00 -8.00
CA ASP A 197 0.82 4.74 -7.93
C ASP A 197 0.42 4.02 -6.63
N ASN A 198 -0.63 3.18 -6.61
CA ASN A 198 -1.45 2.75 -7.75
C ASN A 198 -2.92 2.54 -7.37
N LEU A 199 -3.45 3.31 -6.43
CA LEU A 199 -4.90 3.30 -6.16
C LEU A 199 -5.72 3.64 -7.41
N SER A 200 -5.19 4.51 -8.26
CA SER A 200 -5.75 4.82 -9.57
C SER A 200 -6.00 3.56 -10.41
N GLY A 201 -5.00 2.66 -10.54
CA GLY A 201 -5.12 1.41 -11.28
C GLY A 201 -6.07 0.43 -10.63
N VAL A 202 -5.99 0.25 -9.31
CA VAL A 202 -6.90 -0.63 -8.54
C VAL A 202 -8.36 -0.24 -8.78
N VAL A 203 -8.67 1.06 -8.65
CA VAL A 203 -10.03 1.56 -8.83
C VAL A 203 -10.47 1.55 -10.28
N LEU A 204 -9.60 1.92 -11.23
CA LEU A 204 -9.91 1.89 -12.65
C LEU A 204 -10.28 0.49 -13.12
N VAL A 205 -9.47 -0.53 -12.78
CA VAL A 205 -9.74 -1.93 -13.15
C VAL A 205 -11.02 -2.44 -12.50
N THR A 206 -11.30 -2.03 -11.25
CA THR A 206 -12.55 -2.37 -10.56
C THR A 206 -13.78 -1.84 -11.31
N PHE A 207 -13.76 -0.56 -11.72
CA PHE A 207 -14.88 0.05 -12.43
C PHE A 207 -15.00 -0.47 -13.86
N LEU A 208 -13.88 -0.78 -14.51
CA LEU A 208 -13.88 -1.44 -15.81
C LEU A 208 -14.54 -2.82 -15.72
N ALA A 209 -14.18 -3.63 -14.73
CA ALA A 209 -14.79 -4.94 -14.50
C ALA A 209 -16.30 -4.83 -14.21
N LYS A 210 -16.71 -3.84 -13.40
CA LYS A 210 -18.12 -3.53 -13.12
C LYS A 210 -18.89 -3.18 -14.39
N TYR A 211 -18.26 -2.44 -15.30
CA TYR A 211 -18.84 -2.10 -16.60
C TYR A 211 -18.95 -3.30 -17.53
N LEU A 212 -17.86 -4.08 -17.68
CA LEU A 212 -17.81 -5.25 -18.57
C LEU A 212 -18.80 -6.34 -18.17
N LYS A 213 -19.00 -6.57 -16.87
CA LYS A 213 -20.00 -7.51 -16.33
C LYS A 213 -21.43 -7.22 -16.83
N ASN A 214 -21.75 -5.97 -17.12
CA ASN A 214 -23.08 -5.56 -17.58
C ASN A 214 -23.23 -5.61 -19.11
N ILE A 215 -22.14 -5.91 -19.84
CA ILE A 215 -22.13 -6.02 -21.31
C ILE A 215 -22.06 -7.49 -21.75
N SER A 216 -21.48 -8.35 -20.92
CA SER A 216 -21.43 -9.81 -21.12
C SER A 216 -22.79 -10.47 -21.00
#